data_AF-A0A183SA83-F1
#
_entry.id   AF-A0A183SA83-F1
#
_cell.length_a   1.000
_cell.length_b   1.000
_cell.length_c   1.000
_cell.angle_alpha   90.00
_cell.angle_beta   90.00
_cell.angle_gamma   90.00
#
_symmetry.space_group_name_H-M   'P 1'
#
loop_
_entity.id
_entity.type
_entity.pdbx_description
1 polymer ?
#
loop_
_entity_poly.entity_id
_entity_poly.type
_entity_poly.pdbx_seq_one_letter_code
_entity_poly.pdbx_strand_id
1 'polypeptide(L)'
;MKKYAALYSTFNDDIQGTASVILSGFLTACRKTGRKLKEENIVCFGAGESMLGFAHLLVETLKSRSSLTEEEAKRRIFMVDSRGLIVENRSTGAQFTSCFFSMWRLTLPLFFFSAAPDCQIIKYANCTALVGASAVPNSFTPEVMKQLAKQCEMPLIFALSNPTHKAECTAQAAYKATNVRRILLGQCLFASGSPFQPVNLEPGEAPRHSSTYHKPGQANNAYIFPGLLLAIS
;
A
#
# COMPACT_ATOMS: atom_id res chain seq x y z
N MET A 1 -5.88 -16.79 15.22
CA MET A 1 -5.30 -15.83 16.18
C MET A 1 -6.29 -15.39 17.28
N LYS A 2 -7.48 -14.84 16.95
CA LYS A 2 -8.47 -14.36 17.95
C LYS A 2 -8.80 -15.33 19.10
N LYS A 3 -8.82 -16.64 18.84
CA LYS A 3 -9.08 -17.68 19.85
C LYS A 3 -7.98 -17.80 20.93
N TYR A 4 -6.73 -17.50 20.60
CA TYR A 4 -5.57 -17.82 21.45
C TYR A 4 -4.84 -16.59 21.97
N ALA A 5 -4.97 -15.43 21.32
CA ALA A 5 -4.24 -14.21 21.70
C ALA A 5 -4.54 -13.70 23.12
N ALA A 6 -5.73 -13.98 23.66
CA ALA A 6 -6.08 -13.62 25.04
C ALA A 6 -5.60 -14.64 26.08
N LEU A 7 -5.22 -15.84 25.65
CA LEU A 7 -4.91 -16.97 26.52
C LEU A 7 -3.41 -17.30 26.54
N TYR A 8 -2.70 -16.98 25.46
CA TYR A 8 -1.31 -17.32 25.26
C TYR A 8 -0.55 -16.13 24.68
N SER A 9 0.74 -16.02 24.99
CA SER A 9 1.65 -15.10 24.31
C SER A 9 1.88 -15.62 22.89
N THR A 10 1.01 -15.23 21.95
CA THR A 10 1.02 -15.67 20.56
C THR A 10 0.84 -14.49 19.62
N PHE A 11 1.46 -14.59 18.46
CA PHE A 11 1.51 -13.58 17.41
C PHE A 11 1.48 -14.28 16.06
N ASN A 12 0.82 -13.67 15.06
CA ASN A 12 0.82 -14.16 13.69
C ASN A 12 1.66 -13.21 12.82
N ASP A 13 2.79 -13.69 12.34
CA ASP A 13 3.74 -12.87 11.56
C ASP A 13 3.18 -12.42 10.20
N ASP A 14 2.43 -13.29 9.52
CA ASP A 14 1.82 -12.99 8.21
C ASP A 14 0.77 -11.87 8.28
N ILE A 15 0.13 -11.68 9.44
CA ILE A 15 -0.87 -10.63 9.67
C ILE A 15 -0.23 -9.42 10.35
N GLN A 16 0.33 -9.63 11.54
CA GLN A 16 0.79 -8.55 12.40
C GLN A 16 2.21 -8.10 12.03
N GLY A 17 3.11 -9.03 11.71
CA GLY A 17 4.47 -8.71 11.26
C GLY A 17 4.46 -7.96 9.93
N THR A 18 3.65 -8.44 8.98
CA THR A 18 3.44 -7.76 7.69
C THR A 18 2.82 -6.37 7.86
N ALA A 19 1.80 -6.23 8.73
CA ALA A 19 1.25 -4.91 9.05
C ALA A 19 2.32 -3.94 9.59
N SER A 20 3.13 -4.41 10.54
CA SER A 20 4.19 -3.61 11.17
C SER A 20 5.28 -3.18 10.20
N VAL A 21 5.73 -4.07 9.29
CA VAL A 21 6.79 -3.71 8.32
C VAL A 21 6.28 -2.76 7.24
N ILE A 22 5.03 -2.91 6.79
CA ILE A 22 4.44 -1.95 5.83
C ILE A 22 4.35 -0.57 6.49
N LEU A 23 3.80 -0.51 7.71
CA LEU A 23 3.66 0.75 8.45
C LEU A 23 5.02 1.42 8.72
N SER A 24 6.07 0.66 9.03
CA SER A 24 7.43 1.21 9.22
C SER A 24 7.96 1.85 7.92
N GLY A 25 7.66 1.24 6.77
CA GLY A 25 7.91 1.82 5.44
C GLY A 25 7.18 3.15 5.24
N PHE A 26 5.89 3.22 5.57
CA PHE A 26 5.12 4.47 5.52
C PHE A 26 5.72 5.56 6.41
N LEU A 27 6.02 5.25 7.67
CA LEU A 27 6.63 6.22 8.60
C LEU A 27 7.98 6.72 8.08
N THR A 28 8.75 5.88 7.42
CA THR A 28 10.03 6.26 6.79
C THR A 28 9.82 7.15 5.57
N ALA A 29 8.84 6.83 4.73
CA ALA A 29 8.46 7.64 3.59
C ALA A 29 7.90 9.02 4.01
N CYS A 30 7.13 9.11 5.09
CA CYS A 30 6.67 10.38 5.67
C CYS A 30 7.87 11.27 6.06
N ARG A 31 8.92 10.72 6.68
CA ARG A 31 10.14 11.48 6.99
C ARG A 31 10.85 11.98 5.73
N LYS A 32 10.89 11.17 4.66
CA LYS A 32 11.54 11.53 3.40
C LYS A 32 10.77 12.59 2.60
N THR A 33 9.44 12.49 2.61
CA THR A 33 8.55 13.37 1.82
C THR A 33 8.12 14.62 2.59
N GLY A 34 8.28 14.66 3.91
CA GLY A 34 7.78 15.72 4.78
C GLY A 34 6.26 15.65 5.05
N ARG A 35 5.55 14.70 4.44
CA ARG A 35 4.10 14.51 4.61
C ARG A 35 3.79 13.81 5.94
N LYS A 36 2.67 14.16 6.55
CA LYS A 36 2.18 13.47 7.76
C LYS A 36 1.44 12.21 7.37
N LEU A 37 1.47 11.19 8.22
CA LEU A 37 0.74 9.93 7.96
C LEU A 37 -0.76 10.18 7.74
N LYS A 38 -1.34 11.16 8.46
CA LYS A 38 -2.72 11.61 8.28
C LYS A 38 -3.00 12.34 6.96
N GLU A 39 -2.01 12.58 6.11
CA GLU A 39 -2.19 13.19 4.79
C GLU A 39 -2.15 12.14 3.68
N GLU A 40 -1.82 10.89 4.01
CA GLU A 40 -1.79 9.79 3.06
C GLU A 40 -3.21 9.29 2.75
N ASN A 41 -3.45 9.02 1.46
CA ASN A 41 -4.62 8.29 0.97
C ASN A 41 -4.12 7.02 0.26
N ILE A 42 -4.50 5.87 0.80
CA ILE A 42 -3.84 4.60 0.53
C ILE A 42 -4.81 3.68 -0.21
N VAL A 43 -4.38 3.19 -1.36
CA VAL A 43 -5.15 2.19 -2.13
C VAL A 43 -4.44 0.85 -2.00
N CYS A 44 -5.13 -0.10 -1.37
CA CYS A 44 -4.68 -1.47 -1.18
C CYS A 44 -5.28 -2.38 -2.26
N PHE A 45 -4.44 -2.95 -3.11
CA PHE A 45 -4.80 -3.97 -4.07
C PHE A 45 -4.62 -5.34 -3.44
N GLY A 46 -5.74 -5.99 -3.14
CA GLY A 46 -5.81 -7.16 -2.28
C GLY A 46 -6.55 -6.84 -0.99
N ALA A 47 -7.42 -7.76 -0.59
CA ALA A 47 -8.25 -7.65 0.60
C ALA A 47 -8.12 -8.92 1.47
N GLY A 48 -6.95 -9.55 1.44
CA GLY A 48 -6.62 -10.71 2.27
C GLY A 48 -6.30 -10.34 3.72
N GLU A 49 -5.99 -11.35 4.54
CA GLU A 49 -5.74 -11.17 5.98
C GLU A 49 -4.59 -10.21 6.28
N SER A 50 -3.51 -10.23 5.49
CA SER A 50 -2.37 -9.33 5.66
C SER A 50 -2.73 -7.86 5.44
N MET A 51 -3.51 -7.55 4.38
CA MET A 51 -3.97 -6.19 4.10
C MET A 51 -4.99 -5.69 5.12
N LEU A 52 -5.85 -6.58 5.63
CA LEU A 52 -6.75 -6.25 6.73
C LEU A 52 -5.98 -5.96 8.03
N GLY A 53 -4.95 -6.75 8.32
CA GLY A 53 -4.04 -6.51 9.44
C GLY A 53 -3.35 -5.15 9.34
N PHE A 54 -2.82 -4.82 8.15
CA PHE A 54 -2.21 -3.52 7.87
C PHE A 54 -3.21 -2.37 8.06
N ALA A 55 -4.40 -2.48 7.47
CA ALA A 55 -5.41 -1.42 7.57
C ALA A 55 -5.88 -1.19 9.02
N HIS A 56 -6.03 -2.27 9.80
CA HIS A 56 -6.32 -2.16 11.24
C HIS A 56 -5.21 -1.42 11.99
N LEU A 57 -3.95 -1.85 11.82
CA LEU A 57 -2.82 -1.24 12.51
C LEU A 57 -2.66 0.23 12.13
N LEU A 58 -2.89 0.56 10.86
CA LEU A 58 -2.84 1.93 10.37
C LEU A 58 -3.94 2.81 11.01
N VAL A 59 -5.17 2.31 11.13
CA VAL A 59 -6.26 3.05 11.82
C VAL A 59 -5.91 3.33 13.27
N GLU A 60 -5.44 2.31 14.01
CA GLU A 60 -5.00 2.49 15.39
C GLU A 60 -3.83 3.48 15.52
N THR A 61 -2.93 3.48 14.53
CA THR A 61 -1.82 4.43 14.46
C THR A 61 -2.30 5.86 14.18
N LEU A 62 -3.28 6.03 13.30
CA LEU A 62 -3.86 7.34 12.98
C LEU A 62 -4.66 7.91 14.16
N LYS A 63 -5.41 7.06 14.88
CA LYS A 63 -6.12 7.44 16.12
C LYS A 63 -5.13 7.89 17.19
N SER A 64 -4.10 7.08 17.46
CA SER A 64 -3.13 7.36 18.54
C SER A 64 -2.16 8.50 18.23
N ARG A 65 -1.69 8.64 16.98
CA ARG A 65 -0.63 9.62 16.63
C ARG A 65 -1.13 10.90 15.97
N SER A 66 -2.38 10.93 15.51
CA SER A 66 -2.92 12.07 14.75
C SER A 66 -4.27 12.57 15.27
N SER A 67 -4.77 12.00 16.38
CA SER A 67 -6.04 12.35 17.02
C SER A 67 -7.23 12.30 16.06
N LEU A 68 -7.16 11.48 15.01
CA LEU A 68 -8.27 11.26 14.09
C LEU A 68 -9.31 10.35 14.74
N THR A 69 -10.58 10.58 14.41
CA THR A 69 -11.61 9.59 14.72
C THR A 69 -11.39 8.33 13.89
N GLU A 70 -11.99 7.23 14.33
CA GLU A 70 -11.90 5.97 13.59
C GLU A 70 -12.50 6.08 12.18
N GLU A 71 -13.57 6.86 12.01
CA GLU A 71 -14.18 7.13 10.71
C GLU A 71 -13.26 7.94 9.79
N GLU A 72 -12.60 8.98 10.32
CA GLU A 72 -11.64 9.78 9.56
C GLU A 72 -10.42 8.97 9.14
N ALA A 73 -9.93 8.09 10.01
CA ALA A 73 -8.84 7.18 9.67
C ALA A 73 -9.26 6.20 8.58
N LYS A 74 -10.49 5.66 8.67
CA LYS A 74 -11.02 4.72 7.67
C LYS A 74 -11.20 5.34 6.28
N ARG A 75 -11.63 6.61 6.21
CA ARG A 75 -11.81 7.35 4.96
C ARG A 75 -10.53 7.50 4.12
N ARG A 76 -9.37 7.17 4.68
CA ARG A 76 -8.06 7.29 4.01
C ARG A 76 -7.59 6.00 3.34
N ILE A 77 -8.29 4.88 3.54
CA ILE A 77 -7.86 3.58 3.05
C ILE A 77 -8.95 3.01 2.14
N PHE A 78 -8.53 2.60 0.94
CA PHE A 78 -9.38 2.08 -0.11
C PHE A 78 -8.92 0.67 -0.42
N MET A 79 -9.82 -0.31 -0.41
CA MET A 79 -9.47 -1.71 -0.70
C MET A 79 -10.09 -2.16 -2.01
N VAL A 80 -9.28 -2.85 -2.82
CA VAL A 80 -9.68 -3.40 -4.13
C VAL A 80 -9.49 -4.92 -4.08
N ASP A 81 -10.53 -5.68 -4.42
CA ASP A 81 -10.48 -7.14 -4.58
C ASP A 81 -10.65 -7.55 -6.05
N SER A 82 -10.79 -8.84 -6.31
CA SER A 82 -10.98 -9.39 -7.66
C SER A 82 -12.23 -8.89 -8.39
N ARG A 83 -13.19 -8.23 -7.73
CA ARG A 83 -14.36 -7.61 -8.38
C ARG A 83 -14.36 -6.09 -8.23
N GLY A 84 -13.21 -5.48 -7.96
CA GLY A 84 -13.00 -4.03 -7.95
C GLY A 84 -13.00 -3.42 -6.55
N LEU A 85 -13.29 -2.12 -6.47
CA LEU A 85 -13.33 -1.38 -5.21
C LEU A 85 -14.40 -1.95 -4.26
N ILE A 86 -14.06 -2.03 -2.98
CA ILE A 86 -14.97 -2.47 -1.92
C ILE A 86 -15.78 -1.27 -1.43
N VAL A 87 -17.10 -1.35 -1.59
CA VAL A 87 -18.06 -0.28 -1.29
C VAL A 87 -19.28 -0.82 -0.55
N GLU A 88 -20.06 0.10 0.00
CA GLU A 88 -21.22 -0.17 0.86
C GLU A 88 -22.31 -1.03 0.20
N ASN A 89 -22.62 -0.79 -1.07
CA ASN A 89 -23.78 -1.40 -1.76
C ASN A 89 -23.41 -2.53 -2.73
N ARG A 90 -22.28 -3.23 -2.52
CA ARG A 90 -21.88 -4.35 -3.39
C ARG A 90 -22.61 -5.64 -3.00
N SER A 91 -23.11 -6.40 -3.98
CA SER A 91 -23.66 -7.74 -3.78
C SER A 91 -22.57 -8.68 -3.22
N THR A 92 -22.80 -9.17 -2.01
CA THR A 92 -21.82 -9.92 -1.23
C THR A 92 -21.84 -11.40 -1.61
N GLY A 93 -20.84 -11.88 -2.34
CA GLY A 93 -20.55 -13.32 -2.40
C GLY A 93 -20.03 -13.83 -1.05
N ALA A 94 -20.65 -14.87 -0.49
CA ALA A 94 -20.45 -15.70 0.73
C ALA A 94 -19.23 -15.54 1.70
N GLN A 95 -18.18 -14.77 1.43
CA GLN A 95 -17.01 -14.55 2.30
C GLN A 95 -16.96 -13.15 2.94
N PHE A 96 -17.96 -12.30 2.70
CA PHE A 96 -18.06 -10.93 3.22
C PHE A 96 -18.66 -10.82 4.65
N THR A 97 -18.64 -11.90 5.42
CA THR A 97 -19.29 -12.00 6.75
C THR A 97 -18.40 -11.56 7.91
N SER A 98 -17.17 -11.11 7.63
CA SER A 98 -16.34 -10.44 8.63
C SER A 98 -16.89 -9.03 8.89
N CYS A 99 -17.37 -8.77 10.12
CA CYS A 99 -17.71 -7.44 10.65
C CYS A 99 -16.66 -6.34 10.36
N PHE A 100 -15.44 -6.75 10.01
CA PHE A 100 -14.33 -5.88 9.66
C PHE A 100 -14.42 -5.32 8.23
N PHE A 101 -15.00 -6.07 7.27
CA PHE A 101 -15.19 -5.62 5.90
C PHE A 101 -16.38 -4.68 5.74
N SER A 102 -17.43 -4.86 6.55
CA SER A 102 -18.55 -3.92 6.62
C SER A 102 -18.13 -2.52 7.07
N MET A 103 -16.93 -2.39 7.62
CA MET A 103 -16.37 -1.19 8.21
C MET A 103 -15.60 -0.30 7.23
N TRP A 104 -15.28 -0.80 6.03
CA TRP A 104 -14.51 -0.12 4.97
C TRP A 104 -15.37 0.26 3.78
N ARG A 105 -16.63 0.58 4.06
CA ARG A 105 -17.64 0.85 3.06
C ARG A 105 -17.68 2.35 2.83
N LEU A 106 -17.20 2.77 1.65
CA LEU A 106 -17.43 4.13 1.17
C LEU A 106 -18.81 4.19 0.52
N THR A 107 -19.60 5.19 0.90
CA THR A 107 -20.83 5.55 0.21
C THR A 107 -20.46 6.26 -1.09
N LEU A 108 -20.43 5.53 -2.21
CA LEU A 108 -20.10 6.09 -3.52
C LEU A 108 -21.32 6.11 -4.45
N PRO A 109 -21.46 7.14 -5.32
CA PRO A 109 -22.35 7.05 -6.46
C PRO A 109 -21.88 5.93 -7.39
N LEU A 110 -22.84 5.11 -7.84
CA LEU A 110 -22.73 3.83 -8.55
C LEU A 110 -22.06 3.85 -9.94
N PHE A 111 -21.27 4.88 -10.30
CA PHE A 111 -20.71 5.05 -11.64
C PHE A 111 -19.18 4.86 -11.67
N PHE A 112 -18.74 3.60 -11.65
CA PHE A 112 -17.40 3.20 -12.10
C PHE A 112 -17.54 2.12 -13.19
N PHE A 113 -18.14 2.49 -14.32
CA PHE A 113 -18.16 1.68 -15.53
C PHE A 113 -17.42 2.42 -16.65
N SER A 114 -16.10 2.22 -16.73
CA SER A 114 -15.25 2.71 -17.82
C SER A 114 -14.06 1.76 -18.03
N ALA A 115 -13.38 1.90 -19.17
CA ALA A 115 -12.31 1.03 -19.65
C ALA A 115 -11.04 0.99 -18.77
N ALA A 116 -10.94 1.81 -17.70
CA ALA A 116 -9.79 1.84 -16.78
C ALA A 116 -10.24 2.09 -15.32
N PRO A 117 -10.87 1.09 -14.66
CA PRO A 117 -11.44 1.26 -13.33
C PRO A 117 -10.37 1.65 -12.28
N ASP A 118 -9.18 1.06 -12.34
CA ASP A 118 -8.12 1.32 -11.36
C ASP A 118 -7.62 2.77 -11.40
N CYS A 119 -7.38 3.32 -12.59
CA CYS A 119 -7.03 4.73 -12.75
C CYS A 119 -8.09 5.68 -12.19
N GLN A 120 -9.38 5.32 -12.29
CA GLN A 120 -10.45 6.11 -11.69
C GLN A 120 -10.43 6.00 -10.17
N ILE A 121 -10.14 4.82 -9.61
CA ILE A 121 -9.99 4.64 -8.15
C ILE A 121 -8.85 5.53 -7.64
N ILE A 122 -7.69 5.55 -8.31
CA ILE A 122 -6.56 6.42 -7.94
C ILE A 122 -6.94 7.89 -7.95
N LYS A 123 -7.68 8.32 -8.99
CA LYS A 123 -8.19 9.69 -9.10
C LYS A 123 -9.11 10.04 -7.95
N TYR A 124 -10.13 9.20 -7.74
CA TYR A 124 -11.16 9.42 -6.74
C TYR A 124 -10.58 9.46 -5.32
N ALA A 125 -9.70 8.52 -4.98
CA ALA A 125 -9.06 8.43 -3.67
C ALA A 125 -8.07 9.57 -3.41
N ASN A 126 -7.75 10.40 -4.42
CA ASN A 126 -6.59 11.28 -4.41
C ASN A 126 -5.35 10.56 -3.86
N CYS A 127 -5.07 9.40 -4.46
CA CYS A 127 -4.16 8.41 -3.92
C CYS A 127 -2.72 8.94 -3.85
N THR A 128 -2.05 8.62 -2.75
CA THR A 128 -0.65 8.96 -2.51
C THR A 128 0.23 7.72 -2.32
N ALA A 129 -0.38 6.57 -2.04
CA ALA A 129 0.32 5.31 -1.84
C ALA A 129 -0.46 4.11 -2.39
N LEU A 130 0.24 3.25 -3.11
CA LEU A 130 -0.23 1.95 -3.56
C LEU A 130 0.39 0.85 -2.72
N VAL A 131 -0.45 -0.08 -2.23
CA VAL A 131 0.00 -1.28 -1.52
C VAL A 131 -0.61 -2.51 -2.18
N GLY A 132 0.23 -3.35 -2.77
CA GLY A 132 -0.18 -4.56 -3.45
C GLY A 132 0.14 -5.79 -2.61
N ALA A 133 -0.87 -6.62 -2.36
CA ALA A 133 -0.72 -7.97 -1.84
C ALA A 133 -1.81 -8.88 -2.40
N SER A 134 -1.97 -8.86 -3.73
CA SER A 134 -3.03 -9.58 -4.45
C SER A 134 -2.56 -10.87 -5.13
N ALA A 135 -1.23 -11.09 -5.20
CA ALA A 135 -0.58 -12.12 -6.00
C ALA A 135 -0.92 -12.06 -7.50
N VAL A 136 -1.40 -10.91 -7.99
CA VAL A 136 -1.68 -10.67 -9.41
C VAL A 136 -0.50 -9.90 -10.03
N PRO A 137 0.33 -10.56 -10.86
CA PRO A 137 1.49 -9.93 -11.46
C PRO A 137 1.08 -8.79 -12.40
N ASN A 138 1.89 -7.74 -12.43
CA ASN A 138 1.69 -6.57 -13.31
C ASN A 138 0.34 -5.86 -13.14
N SER A 139 -0.33 -6.04 -11.99
CA SER A 139 -1.57 -5.33 -11.66
C SER A 139 -1.36 -3.81 -11.49
N PHE A 140 -0.16 -3.37 -11.12
CA PHE A 140 0.21 -1.96 -11.16
C PHE A 140 0.69 -1.61 -12.56
N THR A 141 -0.27 -1.32 -13.45
CA THR A 141 0.05 -0.98 -14.83
C THR A 141 0.76 0.39 -14.91
N PRO A 142 1.54 0.66 -15.98
CA PRO A 142 2.15 1.96 -16.18
C PRO A 142 1.14 3.11 -16.14
N GLU A 143 -0.09 2.91 -16.61
CA GLU A 143 -1.15 3.92 -16.60
C GLU A 143 -1.58 4.26 -15.18
N VAL A 144 -1.73 3.26 -14.31
CA VAL A 144 -2.08 3.44 -12.89
C VAL A 144 -0.96 4.19 -12.17
N MET A 145 0.29 3.78 -12.36
CA MET A 145 1.46 4.43 -11.73
C MET A 145 1.69 5.85 -12.26
N LYS A 146 1.49 6.09 -13.56
CA LYS A 146 1.52 7.44 -14.15
C LYS A 146 0.40 8.31 -13.58
N GLN A 147 -0.80 7.75 -13.40
CA GLN A 147 -1.92 8.48 -12.82
C GLN A 147 -1.65 8.86 -11.36
N LEU A 148 -1.07 7.95 -10.58
CA LEU A 148 -0.64 8.20 -9.20
C LEU A 148 0.38 9.34 -9.14
N ALA A 149 1.42 9.29 -9.98
CA ALA A 149 2.47 10.31 -10.04
C ALA A 149 1.99 11.67 -10.60
N LYS A 150 0.81 11.73 -11.23
CA LYS A 150 0.15 13.01 -11.57
C LYS A 150 -0.47 13.69 -10.35
N GLN A 151 -0.78 12.97 -9.27
CA GLN A 151 -1.48 13.50 -8.10
C GLN A 151 -0.55 13.70 -6.90
N CYS A 152 0.44 12.84 -6.76
CA CYS A 152 1.44 12.90 -5.71
C CYS A 152 2.85 13.03 -6.32
N GLU A 153 3.65 13.98 -5.83
CA GLU A 153 4.99 14.25 -6.34
C GLU A 153 5.96 13.07 -6.09
N MET A 154 5.87 12.49 -4.89
CA MET A 154 6.72 11.37 -4.48
C MET A 154 5.82 10.26 -3.92
N PRO A 155 5.10 9.54 -4.79
CA PRO A 155 4.15 8.53 -4.38
C PRO A 155 4.85 7.30 -3.80
N LEU A 156 4.16 6.58 -2.92
CA LEU A 156 4.67 5.34 -2.35
C LEU A 156 4.11 4.16 -3.15
N ILE A 157 4.94 3.19 -3.50
CA ILE A 157 4.52 1.97 -4.19
C ILE A 157 5.13 0.77 -3.45
N PHE A 158 4.27 -0.06 -2.88
CA PHE A 158 4.63 -1.32 -2.24
C PHE A 158 4.12 -2.48 -3.10
N ALA A 159 5.02 -3.27 -3.68
CA ALA A 159 4.70 -4.50 -4.43
C ALA A 159 5.08 -5.72 -3.58
N LEU A 160 4.16 -6.19 -2.74
CA LEU A 160 4.46 -7.13 -1.64
C LEU A 160 4.25 -8.59 -2.03
N SER A 161 3.64 -8.86 -3.17
CA SER A 161 3.38 -10.23 -3.59
C SER A 161 4.66 -11.01 -3.85
N ASN A 162 4.72 -12.19 -3.27
CA ASN A 162 5.86 -13.10 -3.34
C ASN A 162 5.51 -14.35 -4.15
N PRO A 163 6.49 -14.96 -4.87
CA PRO A 163 7.85 -14.46 -5.12
C PRO A 163 7.87 -13.35 -6.20
N THR A 164 9.04 -12.88 -6.63
CA THR A 164 9.22 -11.72 -7.53
C THR A 164 8.36 -11.74 -8.80
N HIS A 165 8.10 -12.91 -9.40
CA HIS A 165 7.26 -13.02 -10.60
C HIS A 165 5.77 -12.79 -10.35
N LYS A 166 5.33 -12.70 -9.09
CA LYS A 166 3.97 -12.34 -8.68
C LYS A 166 3.84 -10.90 -8.21
N ALA A 167 4.94 -10.15 -8.18
CA ALA A 167 4.93 -8.75 -7.77
C ALA A 167 4.01 -7.92 -8.67
N GLU A 168 3.30 -6.97 -8.07
CA GLU A 168 2.34 -6.12 -8.76
C GLU A 168 3.00 -5.23 -9.82
N CYS A 169 4.26 -4.87 -9.62
CA CYS A 169 5.16 -4.34 -10.65
C CYS A 169 6.62 -4.56 -10.24
N THR A 170 7.53 -4.36 -11.18
CA THR A 170 8.97 -4.33 -10.90
C THR A 170 9.40 -2.94 -10.42
N ALA A 171 10.49 -2.87 -9.64
CA ALA A 171 11.08 -1.59 -9.25
C ALA A 171 11.39 -0.70 -10.47
N GLN A 172 11.93 -1.30 -11.54
CA GLN A 172 12.24 -0.57 -12.77
C GLN A 172 10.98 0.00 -13.45
N ALA A 173 9.90 -0.78 -13.51
CA ALA A 173 8.64 -0.29 -14.06
C ALA A 173 8.06 0.86 -13.23
N ALA A 174 8.12 0.77 -11.90
CA ALA A 174 7.66 1.81 -10.99
C ALA A 174 8.43 3.13 -11.15
N TYR A 175 9.77 3.08 -11.14
CA TYR A 175 10.57 4.29 -11.30
C TYR A 175 10.39 4.93 -12.68
N LYS A 176 10.32 4.13 -13.76
CA LYS A 176 10.09 4.65 -15.12
C LYS A 176 8.70 5.26 -15.27
N ALA A 177 7.66 4.59 -14.78
CA ALA A 177 6.27 5.04 -14.94
C ALA A 177 5.96 6.29 -14.10
N THR A 178 6.64 6.47 -12.97
CA THR A 178 6.42 7.65 -12.10
C THR A 178 7.19 8.89 -12.52
N ASN A 179 8.11 8.79 -13.48
CA ASN A 179 8.78 9.93 -14.10
C ASN A 179 7.86 10.65 -15.12
N VAL A 180 6.78 11.28 -14.65
CA VAL A 180 5.78 11.97 -15.49
C VAL A 180 5.86 13.50 -15.44
N ARG A 181 6.63 14.08 -14.52
CA ARG A 181 6.73 15.54 -14.35
C ARG A 181 8.18 15.99 -14.46
N ARG A 182 8.42 17.11 -15.18
CA ARG A 182 9.69 17.87 -15.20
C ARG A 182 9.97 18.58 -13.86
N ILE A 183 9.54 18.02 -12.74
CA ILE A 183 9.74 18.60 -11.40
C ILE A 183 10.91 17.88 -10.73
N LEU A 184 11.66 18.63 -9.93
CA LEU A 184 12.96 18.29 -9.35
C LEU A 184 13.01 17.00 -8.52
N LEU A 185 11.88 16.44 -8.07
CA LEU A 185 11.83 15.32 -7.11
C LEU A 185 10.92 14.13 -7.52
N GLY A 186 10.39 14.13 -8.76
CA GLY A 186 9.21 13.37 -9.18
C GLY A 186 9.32 11.86 -9.39
N GLN A 187 9.97 11.09 -8.52
CA GLN A 187 10.01 9.63 -8.58
C GLN A 187 9.37 8.96 -7.36
N CYS A 188 8.79 7.78 -7.54
CA CYS A 188 8.18 7.04 -6.44
C CYS A 188 9.21 6.56 -5.40
N LEU A 189 8.75 6.40 -4.16
CA LEU A 189 9.41 5.57 -3.16
C LEU A 189 8.88 4.14 -3.30
N PHE A 190 9.77 3.21 -3.65
CA PHE A 190 9.42 1.83 -3.93
C PHE A 190 9.94 0.88 -2.85
N ALA A 191 9.08 -0.04 -2.43
CA ALA A 191 9.42 -1.17 -1.59
C ALA A 191 8.74 -2.45 -2.11
N SER A 192 9.30 -3.60 -1.78
CA SER A 192 8.83 -4.88 -2.32
C SER A 192 8.85 -6.00 -1.28
N GLY A 193 8.02 -7.02 -1.46
CA GLY A 193 8.04 -8.22 -0.60
C GLY A 193 9.24 -9.12 -0.92
N SER A 194 9.51 -9.30 -2.22
CA SER A 194 10.65 -10.06 -2.74
C SER A 194 11.82 -9.14 -3.10
N PRO A 195 13.07 -9.59 -2.98
CA PRO A 195 14.22 -8.76 -3.32
C PRO A 195 14.26 -8.45 -4.82
N PHE A 196 14.56 -7.19 -5.16
CA PHE A 196 14.91 -6.74 -6.50
C PHE A 196 16.37 -6.30 -6.56
N GLN A 197 17.00 -6.53 -7.71
CA GLN A 197 18.33 -5.97 -7.99
C GLN A 197 18.26 -4.43 -8.01
N PRO A 198 19.37 -3.74 -7.70
CA PRO A 198 19.46 -2.30 -7.93
C PRO A 198 19.12 -1.92 -9.37
N VAL A 199 18.46 -0.78 -9.54
CA VAL A 199 18.01 -0.27 -10.85
C VAL A 199 18.88 0.92 -11.23
N ASN A 200 19.49 0.84 -12.41
CA ASN A 200 20.06 1.98 -13.11
C ASN A 200 19.08 2.44 -14.19
N LEU A 201 18.63 3.68 -14.10
CA LEU A 201 17.79 4.33 -15.09
C LEU A 201 18.66 5.05 -16.12
N GLU A 202 18.16 5.15 -17.34
CA GLU A 202 18.79 6.02 -18.33
C GLU A 202 18.63 7.50 -17.91
N PRO A 203 19.53 8.41 -18.33
CA PRO A 203 19.45 9.83 -17.97
C PRO A 203 18.11 10.51 -18.34
N GLY A 204 17.39 10.01 -19.35
CA GLY A 204 16.06 10.48 -19.73
C GLY A 204 14.89 9.86 -18.93
N GLU A 205 15.16 8.81 -18.16
CA GLU A 205 14.18 8.05 -17.39
C GLU A 205 14.12 8.48 -15.91
N ALA A 206 15.01 9.37 -15.48
CA ALA A 206 15.00 9.98 -14.16
C ALA A 206 14.75 11.51 -14.23
N PRO A 207 14.12 12.13 -13.22
CA PRO A 207 14.03 13.58 -13.10
C PRO A 207 15.40 14.25 -13.24
N ARG A 208 15.45 15.39 -13.94
CA ARG A 208 16.65 16.25 -14.00
C ARG A 208 17.02 16.61 -12.55
N HIS A 209 18.22 16.24 -12.10
CA HIS A 209 18.74 16.37 -10.73
C HIS A 209 18.42 15.25 -9.71
N SER A 210 17.83 14.13 -10.15
CA SER A 210 17.70 12.93 -9.32
C SER A 210 18.78 11.88 -9.63
N SER A 211 19.02 10.97 -8.69
CA SER A 211 19.89 9.81 -8.93
C SER A 211 19.27 8.91 -9.98
N THR A 212 20.05 8.45 -10.95
CA THR A 212 19.65 7.37 -11.86
C THR A 212 19.79 5.98 -11.23
N TYR A 213 20.57 5.86 -10.14
CA TYR A 213 20.75 4.63 -9.39
C TYR A 213 19.78 4.55 -8.21
N HIS A 214 19.05 3.44 -8.11
CA HIS A 214 18.12 3.15 -7.03
C HIS A 214 18.35 1.75 -6.46
N LYS A 215 18.35 1.65 -5.13
CA LYS A 215 18.35 0.37 -4.42
C LYS A 215 16.97 0.19 -3.76
N PRO A 216 16.05 -0.60 -4.35
CA PRO A 216 14.72 -0.78 -3.79
C PRO A 216 14.79 -1.50 -2.44
N GLY A 217 14.00 -1.03 -1.47
CA GLY A 217 13.90 -1.66 -0.16
C GLY A 217 13.03 -2.92 -0.19
N GLN A 218 13.24 -3.79 0.81
CA GLN A 218 12.39 -4.95 1.03
C GLN A 218 11.57 -4.76 2.30
N ALA A 219 10.24 -4.86 2.19
CA ALA A 219 9.32 -4.88 3.32
C ALA A 219 9.22 -6.30 3.86
N ASN A 220 10.29 -6.77 4.51
CA ASN A 220 10.41 -8.13 5.02
C ASN A 220 10.06 -8.20 6.52
N ASN A 221 9.21 -9.16 6.91
CA ASN A 221 8.84 -9.39 8.31
C ASN A 221 10.06 -9.66 9.22
N ALA A 222 11.20 -10.08 8.68
CA ALA A 222 12.47 -10.22 9.40
C ALA A 222 12.96 -8.93 10.08
N TYR A 223 12.44 -7.76 9.69
CA TYR A 223 12.70 -6.51 10.41
C TYR A 223 11.89 -6.35 11.70
N ILE A 224 10.90 -7.21 11.94
CA ILE A 224 9.95 -7.12 13.06
C ILE A 224 10.10 -8.31 13.99
N PHE A 225 9.81 -9.53 13.52
CA PHE A 225 9.65 -10.67 14.42
C PHE A 225 10.91 -11.02 15.24
N PRO A 226 12.16 -10.91 14.74
CA PRO A 226 13.32 -11.27 15.56
C PRO A 226 13.46 -10.36 16.79
N GLY A 227 13.28 -9.04 16.60
CA GLY A 227 13.35 -8.08 17.69
C GLY A 227 12.17 -8.20 18.66
N LEU A 228 10.97 -8.48 18.14
CA LEU A 228 9.79 -8.73 18.95
C LEU A 228 9.97 -9.99 19.83
N LEU A 229 10.46 -11.08 19.25
CA LEU A 229 10.67 -12.33 19.99
C LEU A 229 11.75 -12.16 21.06
N LEU A 230 12.85 -11.47 20.76
CA LEU A 230 13.91 -11.18 21.74
C LEU A 230 13.39 -10.37 22.94
N ALA A 231 12.43 -9.47 22.75
CA ALA A 231 11.88 -8.66 23.83
C ALA A 231 10.85 -9.41 24.69
N ILE A 232 10.23 -10.45 24.15
CA ILE A 232 9.20 -11.25 24.83
C ILE A 232 9.80 -12.49 25.51
N SER A 233 10.91 -13.02 24.98
CA SER A 233 11.66 -14.17 25.54
C SER A 233 12.36 -13.83 26.84
#